data_AF-A0A146L9F5-F1
#
_entry.id   AF-A0A146L9F5-F1
#
_cell.length_a   1.000
_cell.length_b   1.000
_cell.length_c   1.000
_cell.angle_alpha   90.00
_cell.angle_beta   90.00
_cell.angle_gamma   90.00
#
_symmetry.space_group_name_H-M   'P 1'
#
loop_
_entity.id
_entity.type
_entity.pdbx_description
1 polymer ?
#
loop_
_entity_poly.entity_id
_entity_poly.type
_entity_poly.pdbx_seq_one_letter_code
_entity_poly.pdbx_strand_id
1 'polypeptide(L)'
;MVFSDKLISLGTLFTVAAVLYSIYMRDYNELDARLVNVINGLISVEEQQMKLSPKVAVGYGACVDLRVDGRELMNHFDGLTPKHHDFINELFELQESYAYYFKHGAAAERFTTNSSLFDELVASAERASGSRFVIGGNAAVMAMRMHLEGCSVLLGATLTDRHLHAIPDEIKDS
;
A
#
# COMPACT_ATOMS: atom_id res chain seq x y z
N MET A 1 -42.82 47.20 14.91
CA MET A 1 -42.20 45.86 14.72
C MET A 1 -41.76 45.59 13.28
N VAL A 2 -42.47 46.08 12.25
CA VAL A 2 -42.21 45.80 10.82
C VAL A 2 -40.90 46.40 10.24
N PHE A 3 -40.37 47.48 10.82
CA PHE A 3 -39.14 48.11 10.33
C PHE A 3 -37.88 47.28 10.62
N SER A 4 -37.86 46.53 11.72
CA SER A 4 -36.70 45.74 12.14
C SER A 4 -36.51 44.50 11.26
N ASP A 5 -37.59 43.84 10.85
CA ASP A 5 -37.52 42.63 10.01
C ASP A 5 -37.00 42.93 8.59
N LYS A 6 -37.33 44.11 8.04
CA LYS A 6 -36.79 44.55 6.74
C LYS A 6 -35.31 44.91 6.80
N LEU A 7 -34.84 45.47 7.91
CA LEU A 7 -33.41 45.75 8.15
C LEU A 7 -32.60 44.46 8.33
N ILE A 8 -33.14 43.45 9.02
CA ILE A 8 -32.51 42.13 9.18
C ILE A 8 -32.48 41.37 7.85
N SER A 9 -33.55 41.48 7.04
CA SER A 9 -33.61 40.90 5.69
C SER A 9 -32.63 41.56 4.71
N LEU A 10 -32.45 42.89 4.78
CA LEU A 10 -31.42 43.59 3.98
C LEU A 10 -30.00 43.26 4.44
N GLY A 11 -29.77 43.13 5.74
CA GLY A 11 -28.48 42.75 6.31
C GLY A 11 -28.04 41.34 5.90
N THR A 12 -28.97 40.39 5.90
CA THR A 12 -28.70 39.01 5.44
C THR A 12 -28.45 38.94 3.93
N LEU A 13 -29.14 39.75 3.13
CA LEU A 13 -28.87 39.84 1.70
C LEU A 13 -27.46 40.39 1.43
N PHE A 14 -27.04 41.39 2.21
CA PHE A 14 -25.72 42.00 2.09
C PHE A 14 -24.60 41.03 2.50
N THR A 15 -24.78 40.23 3.56
CA THR A 15 -23.79 39.22 3.94
C THR A 15 -23.69 38.11 2.91
N VAL A 16 -24.81 37.64 2.34
CA VAL A 16 -24.79 36.66 1.25
C VAL A 16 -24.09 37.23 0.02
N ALA A 17 -24.37 38.49 -0.35
CA ALA A 17 -23.69 39.15 -1.46
C ALA A 17 -22.19 39.34 -1.21
N ALA A 18 -21.79 39.68 0.02
CA ALA A 18 -20.38 39.80 0.41
C ALA A 18 -19.66 38.43 0.38
N VAL A 19 -20.32 37.36 0.81
CA VAL A 19 -19.79 35.99 0.73
C VAL A 19 -19.66 35.54 -0.73
N LEU A 20 -20.66 35.80 -1.57
CA LEU A 20 -20.59 35.48 -3.01
C LEU A 20 -19.50 36.30 -3.72
N TYR A 21 -19.36 37.58 -3.38
CA TYR A 21 -18.28 38.42 -3.87
C TYR A 21 -16.91 37.92 -3.40
N SER A 22 -16.79 37.49 -2.15
CA SER A 22 -15.57 36.88 -1.61
C SER A 22 -15.22 35.55 -2.28
N ILE A 23 -16.21 34.73 -2.65
CA ILE A 23 -15.99 33.49 -3.40
C ILE A 23 -15.59 33.81 -4.84
N TYR A 24 -16.21 34.82 -5.46
CA TYR A 24 -15.86 35.28 -6.81
C TYR A 24 -14.46 35.88 -6.89
N MET A 25 -14.03 36.62 -5.87
CA MET A 25 -12.69 37.19 -5.73
C MET A 25 -11.67 36.23 -5.10
N ARG A 26 -12.07 35.00 -4.77
CA ARG A 26 -11.14 34.01 -4.21
C ARG A 26 -10.18 33.59 -5.30
N ASP A 27 -8.97 34.15 -5.25
CA ASP A 27 -7.98 34.00 -6.29
C ASP A 27 -7.31 32.61 -6.22
N TYR A 28 -7.88 31.64 -6.94
CA TYR A 28 -7.29 30.31 -7.14
C TYR A 28 -5.92 30.40 -7.84
N ASN A 29 -5.65 31.50 -8.56
CA ASN A 29 -4.46 31.65 -9.37
C ASN A 29 -3.16 31.68 -8.55
N GLU A 30 -3.15 32.20 -7.33
CA GLU A 30 -1.93 32.22 -6.50
C GLU A 30 -1.55 30.82 -6.02
N LEU A 31 -2.54 30.03 -5.58
CA LEU A 31 -2.32 28.65 -5.15
C LEU A 31 -1.91 27.76 -6.33
N ASP A 32 -2.59 27.92 -7.47
CA ASP A 32 -2.29 27.18 -8.70
C ASP A 32 -0.91 27.57 -9.25
N ALA A 33 -0.55 28.86 -9.22
CA ALA A 33 0.78 29.30 -9.63
C ALA A 33 1.88 28.72 -8.72
N ARG A 34 1.65 28.64 -7.41
CA ARG A 34 2.58 28.00 -6.48
C ARG A 34 2.70 26.50 -6.74
N LEU A 35 1.60 25.82 -7.00
CA LEU A 35 1.60 24.39 -7.33
C LEU A 35 2.38 24.12 -8.62
N VAL A 36 2.12 24.92 -9.68
CA VAL A 36 2.83 24.83 -10.95
C VAL A 36 4.32 25.09 -10.78
N ASN A 37 4.71 26.09 -9.98
CA ASN A 37 6.11 26.37 -9.68
C ASN A 37 6.80 25.22 -8.95
N VAL A 38 6.12 24.56 -8.00
CA VAL A 38 6.65 23.39 -7.30
C VAL A 38 6.82 22.21 -8.26
N ILE A 39 5.83 21.92 -9.10
CA ILE A 39 5.89 20.83 -10.10
C ILE A 39 7.02 21.08 -11.09
N ASN A 40 7.11 22.29 -11.66
CA ASN A 40 8.19 22.66 -12.58
C ASN A 40 9.55 22.57 -11.91
N GLY A 41 9.63 22.96 -10.63
CA GLY A 41 10.84 22.78 -9.81
C GLY A 41 11.24 21.32 -9.69
N LEU A 42 10.30 20.42 -9.34
CA LEU A 42 10.55 18.98 -9.22
C LEU A 42 11.00 18.37 -10.56
N ILE A 43 10.31 18.68 -11.66
CA ILE A 43 10.68 18.21 -13.01
C ILE A 43 12.10 18.66 -13.37
N SER A 44 12.44 19.93 -13.10
CA SER A 44 13.77 20.45 -13.41
C SER A 44 14.91 19.74 -12.65
N VAL A 45 14.64 19.28 -11.43
CA VAL A 45 15.59 18.51 -10.62
C VAL A 45 15.71 17.08 -11.15
N GLU A 46 14.58 16.47 -11.51
CA GLU A 46 14.53 15.12 -12.08
C GLU A 46 15.33 15.03 -13.39
N GLU A 47 15.11 15.96 -14.33
CA GLU A 47 15.82 16.00 -15.62
C GLU A 47 17.35 16.15 -15.47
N GLN A 48 17.82 16.81 -14.40
CA GLN A 48 19.24 16.92 -14.12
C GLN A 48 19.86 15.60 -13.65
N GLN A 49 19.11 14.77 -12.92
CA GLN A 49 19.58 13.52 -12.33
C GLN A 49 19.44 12.30 -13.27
N MET A 50 18.49 12.30 -14.22
CA MET A 50 18.22 11.17 -15.13
C MET A 50 19.33 10.85 -16.15
N LYS A 51 20.41 11.65 -16.26
CA LYS A 51 21.44 11.46 -17.31
C LYS A 51 22.41 10.31 -17.06
N LEU A 52 22.34 9.65 -15.90
CA LEU A 52 23.24 8.57 -15.54
C LEU A 52 22.47 7.26 -15.43
N SER A 53 23.01 6.19 -16.02
CA SER A 53 22.58 4.81 -15.74
C SER A 53 23.61 4.21 -14.76
N PRO A 54 23.46 4.43 -13.44
CA PRO A 54 24.41 3.92 -12.47
C PRO A 54 24.32 2.39 -12.37
N LYS A 55 25.44 1.79 -11.99
CA LYS A 55 25.49 0.39 -11.57
C LYS A 55 25.20 0.30 -10.08
N VAL A 56 24.20 -0.48 -9.69
CA VAL A 56 23.73 -0.57 -8.30
C VAL A 56 23.66 -2.02 -7.86
N ALA A 57 24.28 -2.34 -6.73
CA ALA A 57 24.13 -3.64 -6.09
C ALA A 57 23.18 -3.53 -4.88
N VAL A 58 22.21 -4.43 -4.78
CA VAL A 58 21.18 -4.44 -3.74
C VAL A 58 21.10 -5.85 -3.14
N GLY A 59 20.96 -5.98 -1.82
CA GLY A 59 20.88 -7.26 -1.11
C GLY A 59 20.55 -7.04 0.38
N TYR A 60 20.35 -8.09 1.21
CA TYR A 60 20.27 -9.51 0.88
C TYR A 60 18.84 -10.10 0.92
N GLY A 61 17.83 -9.28 1.19
CA GLY A 61 16.47 -9.74 1.48
C GLY A 61 15.52 -9.75 0.27
N ALA A 62 15.12 -10.93 -0.17
CA ALA A 62 14.04 -11.17 -1.12
C ALA A 62 13.01 -12.13 -0.51
N CYS A 63 11.71 -11.85 -0.69
CA CYS A 63 10.64 -12.78 -0.35
C CYS A 63 9.55 -12.75 -1.44
N VAL A 64 8.65 -13.73 -1.40
CA VAL A 64 7.45 -13.74 -2.23
C VAL A 64 6.24 -13.71 -1.31
N ASP A 65 5.41 -12.70 -1.49
CA ASP A 65 4.16 -12.56 -0.74
C ASP A 65 3.05 -13.27 -1.52
N LEU A 66 2.35 -14.20 -0.85
CA LEU A 66 1.12 -14.79 -1.36
C LEU A 66 -0.07 -14.07 -0.72
N ARG A 67 -0.88 -13.42 -1.55
CA ARG A 67 -2.11 -12.73 -1.10
C ARG A 67 -3.34 -13.52 -1.50
N VAL A 68 -4.27 -13.66 -0.58
CA VAL A 68 -5.51 -14.42 -0.75
C VAL A 68 -6.65 -13.76 0.04
N ASP A 69 -7.90 -13.96 -0.37
CA ASP A 69 -9.06 -13.61 0.46
C ASP A 69 -9.09 -14.56 1.67
N GLY A 70 -8.94 -14.00 2.88
CA GLY A 70 -8.95 -14.78 4.11
C GLY A 70 -10.22 -15.62 4.31
N ARG A 71 -11.35 -15.23 3.70
CA ARG A 71 -12.60 -16.01 3.76
C ARG A 71 -12.55 -17.30 2.95
N GLU A 72 -11.79 -17.34 1.86
CA GLU A 72 -11.60 -18.57 1.07
C GLU A 72 -10.69 -19.56 1.80
N LEU A 73 -9.73 -19.04 2.59
CA LEU A 73 -8.80 -19.85 3.37
C LEU A 73 -9.44 -20.37 4.67
N MET A 74 -10.27 -19.55 5.32
CA MET A 74 -10.92 -19.88 6.59
C MET A 74 -12.31 -20.46 6.35
N ASN A 75 -12.38 -21.74 5.98
CA ASN A 75 -13.65 -22.46 5.91
C ASN A 75 -14.07 -22.92 7.33
N HIS A 76 -15.33 -22.69 7.70
CA HIS A 76 -15.97 -23.06 8.98
C HIS A 76 -15.51 -22.25 10.21
N PHE A 77 -16.26 -21.17 10.52
CA PHE A 77 -16.11 -20.40 11.76
C PHE A 77 -16.99 -20.88 12.92
N ASP A 78 -17.76 -21.96 12.73
CA ASP A 78 -18.82 -22.33 13.67
C ASP A 78 -18.26 -22.78 15.02
N GLY A 79 -18.62 -22.05 16.07
CA GLY A 79 -18.22 -22.33 17.46
C GLY A 79 -16.85 -21.79 17.88
N LEU A 80 -16.17 -21.02 17.02
CA LEU A 80 -14.87 -20.42 17.37
C LEU A 80 -15.03 -19.18 18.26
N THR A 81 -14.19 -19.09 19.30
CA THR A 81 -14.15 -17.91 20.17
C THR A 81 -13.00 -17.00 19.74
N PRO A 82 -13.27 -15.74 19.32
CA PRO A 82 -12.20 -14.82 18.91
C PRO A 82 -11.18 -14.61 20.03
N LYS A 83 -9.94 -15.00 19.78
CA LYS A 83 -8.85 -14.96 20.77
C LYS A 83 -7.54 -14.59 20.09
N HIS A 84 -6.77 -13.72 20.74
CA HIS A 84 -5.41 -13.40 20.31
C HIS A 84 -4.44 -14.51 20.75
N HIS A 85 -3.58 -14.92 19.81
CA HIS A 85 -2.43 -15.77 20.05
C HIS A 85 -1.16 -15.08 19.55
N ASP A 86 -0.06 -15.21 20.29
CA ASP A 86 1.23 -14.61 19.91
C ASP A 86 1.93 -15.39 18.79
N PHE A 87 1.71 -16.71 18.74
CA PHE A 87 2.26 -17.65 17.77
C PHE A 87 1.15 -18.57 17.26
N ILE A 88 1.31 -19.08 16.04
CA ILE A 88 0.40 -20.02 15.41
C ILE A 88 1.11 -21.37 15.24
N ASN A 89 0.63 -22.40 15.90
CA ASN A 89 1.08 -23.78 15.76
C ASN A 89 0.02 -24.65 15.07
N GLU A 90 -1.25 -24.31 15.27
CA GLU A 90 -2.41 -25.08 14.82
C GLU A 90 -3.40 -24.22 14.02
N LEU A 91 -4.18 -24.85 13.14
CA LEU A 91 -5.14 -24.15 12.28
C LEU A 91 -6.21 -23.39 13.08
N PHE A 92 -6.68 -23.93 14.20
CA PHE A 92 -7.69 -23.27 15.03
C PHE A 92 -7.15 -21.98 15.66
N GLU A 93 -5.87 -21.91 16.03
CA GLU A 93 -5.25 -20.70 16.59
C GLU A 93 -5.20 -19.59 15.53
N LEU A 94 -4.98 -19.95 14.27
CA LEU A 94 -5.07 -19.03 13.14
C LEU A 94 -6.49 -18.52 12.94
N GLN A 95 -7.48 -19.41 13.01
CA GLN A 95 -8.91 -19.05 12.87
C GLN A 95 -9.38 -18.13 14.00
N GLU A 96 -9.02 -18.42 15.26
CA GLU A 96 -9.34 -17.59 16.42
C GLU A 96 -8.67 -16.22 16.34
N SER A 97 -7.38 -16.19 15.97
CA SER A 97 -6.62 -14.94 15.78
C SER A 97 -7.19 -14.12 14.63
N TYR A 98 -7.50 -14.75 13.50
CA TYR A 98 -8.13 -14.10 12.35
C TYR A 98 -9.47 -13.48 12.76
N ALA A 99 -10.34 -14.23 13.44
CA ALA A 99 -11.63 -13.72 13.91
C ALA A 99 -11.47 -12.56 14.90
N TYR A 100 -10.47 -12.62 15.79
CA TYR A 100 -10.16 -11.56 16.74
C TYR A 100 -9.75 -10.26 16.02
N TYR A 101 -8.82 -10.33 15.08
CA TYR A 101 -8.33 -9.16 14.35
C TYR A 101 -9.36 -8.61 13.36
N PHE A 102 -10.08 -9.49 12.70
CA PHE A 102 -11.16 -9.13 11.78
C PHE A 102 -12.27 -8.36 12.52
N LYS A 103 -12.67 -8.81 13.71
CA LYS A 103 -13.67 -8.13 14.56
C LYS A 103 -13.25 -6.70 14.94
N HIS A 104 -11.96 -6.48 15.19
CA HIS A 104 -11.44 -5.16 15.58
C HIS A 104 -11.03 -4.29 14.38
N GLY A 105 -11.05 -4.83 13.15
CA GLY A 105 -10.52 -4.14 11.97
C GLY A 105 -9.03 -3.80 12.09
N ALA A 106 -8.27 -4.59 12.86
CA ALA A 106 -6.87 -4.33 13.14
C ALA A 106 -5.96 -5.23 12.30
N ALA A 107 -4.87 -4.67 11.77
CA ALA A 107 -3.84 -5.43 11.10
C ALA A 107 -2.99 -6.21 12.12
N ALA A 108 -2.57 -7.42 11.77
CA ALA A 108 -1.71 -8.25 12.58
C ALA A 108 -0.82 -9.15 11.72
N GLU A 109 0.37 -9.44 12.25
CA GLU A 109 1.32 -10.38 11.67
C GLU A 109 1.68 -11.42 12.72
N ARG A 110 1.63 -12.70 12.38
CA ARG A 110 1.93 -13.77 13.33
C ARG A 110 2.91 -14.76 12.74
N PHE A 111 3.82 -15.22 13.61
CA PHE A 111 4.79 -16.23 13.25
C PHE A 111 4.18 -17.62 13.39
N THR A 112 4.42 -18.46 12.38
CA THR A 112 4.04 -19.87 12.39
C THR A 112 5.28 -20.72 12.62
N THR A 113 5.35 -21.40 13.75
CA THR A 113 6.44 -22.30 14.15
C THR A 113 6.32 -23.68 13.50
N ASN A 114 5.09 -24.09 13.17
CA ASN A 114 4.82 -25.38 12.54
C ASN A 114 4.98 -25.29 11.01
N SER A 115 6.09 -25.81 10.48
CA SER A 115 6.37 -25.77 9.03
C SER A 115 5.35 -26.56 8.20
N SER A 116 4.80 -27.65 8.73
CA SER A 116 3.82 -28.47 8.01
C SER A 116 2.50 -27.73 7.83
N LEU A 117 2.05 -27.04 8.89
CA LEU A 117 0.87 -26.15 8.81
C LEU A 117 1.12 -25.02 7.81
N PHE A 118 2.31 -24.41 7.85
CA PHE A 118 2.66 -23.33 6.91
C PHE A 118 2.57 -23.80 5.45
N ASP A 119 3.14 -24.96 5.12
CA ASP A 119 3.11 -25.52 3.78
C ASP A 119 1.67 -25.85 3.33
N GLU A 120 0.83 -26.38 4.23
CA GLU A 120 -0.58 -26.64 3.96
C GLU A 120 -1.36 -25.34 3.68
N LEU A 121 -1.11 -24.29 4.47
CA LEU A 121 -1.73 -22.98 4.29
C LEU A 121 -1.33 -22.35 2.95
N VAL A 122 -0.05 -22.42 2.58
CA VAL A 122 0.45 -21.93 1.28
C VAL A 122 -0.20 -22.70 0.14
N ALA A 123 -0.25 -24.02 0.22
CA ALA A 123 -0.88 -24.86 -0.82
C ALA A 123 -2.40 -24.61 -0.93
N SER A 124 -3.07 -24.32 0.19
CA SER A 124 -4.49 -23.95 0.18
C SER A 124 -4.70 -22.56 -0.43
N ALA A 125 -3.88 -21.58 -0.04
CA ALA A 125 -3.94 -20.23 -0.57
C ALA A 125 -3.64 -20.17 -2.07
N GLU A 126 -2.81 -21.05 -2.62
CA GLU A 126 -2.56 -21.15 -4.06
C GLU A 126 -3.76 -21.63 -4.88
N ARG A 127 -4.60 -22.49 -4.29
CA ARG A 127 -5.81 -23.01 -4.96
C ARG A 127 -6.96 -22.01 -4.93
N ALA A 128 -6.85 -20.97 -4.11
CA ALA A 128 -7.87 -19.93 -3.96
C ALA A 128 -7.98 -19.09 -5.26
N SER A 129 -9.20 -18.70 -5.60
CA SER A 129 -9.51 -18.09 -6.90
C SER A 129 -8.92 -16.68 -7.06
N GLY A 130 -8.76 -15.97 -5.94
CA GLY A 130 -8.16 -14.64 -5.87
C GLY A 130 -6.68 -14.64 -5.49
N SER A 131 -5.99 -15.78 -5.57
CA SER A 131 -4.60 -15.87 -5.15
C SER A 131 -3.68 -15.09 -6.10
N ARG A 132 -2.71 -14.37 -5.55
CA ARG A 132 -1.66 -13.71 -6.34
C ARG A 132 -0.34 -13.67 -5.61
N PHE A 133 0.73 -13.92 -6.35
CA PHE A 133 2.09 -13.74 -5.88
C PHE A 133 2.59 -12.33 -6.19
N VAL A 134 3.30 -11.75 -5.23
CA VAL A 134 3.94 -10.44 -5.37
C VAL A 134 5.37 -10.55 -4.87
N ILE A 135 6.31 -9.92 -5.56
CA ILE A 135 7.68 -9.80 -5.04
C ILE A 135 7.65 -8.90 -3.80
N GLY A 136 8.15 -9.45 -2.71
CA GLY A 136 8.37 -8.76 -1.44
C GLY A 136 9.86 -8.69 -1.10
N GLY A 137 10.13 -8.10 0.05
CA GLY A 137 11.49 -7.91 0.54
C GLY A 137 12.11 -6.62 0.01
N ASN A 138 12.68 -5.85 0.93
CA ASN A 138 13.17 -4.50 0.62
C ASN A 138 14.18 -4.50 -0.52
N ALA A 139 15.11 -5.46 -0.55
CA ALA A 139 16.15 -5.50 -1.57
C ALA A 139 15.56 -5.81 -2.95
N ALA A 140 14.70 -6.82 -3.07
CA ALA A 140 14.09 -7.19 -4.34
C ALA A 140 13.17 -6.09 -4.90
N VAL A 141 12.37 -5.44 -4.03
CA VAL A 141 11.50 -4.32 -4.45
C VAL A 141 12.31 -3.10 -4.88
N MET A 142 13.38 -2.74 -4.14
CA MET A 142 14.28 -1.67 -4.55
C MET A 142 14.98 -1.98 -5.87
N ALA A 143 15.48 -3.20 -6.04
CA ALA A 143 16.14 -3.65 -7.27
C ALA A 143 15.21 -3.54 -8.48
N MET A 144 13.97 -4.02 -8.34
CA MET A 144 12.94 -3.90 -9.37
C MET A 144 12.68 -2.44 -9.73
N ARG A 145 12.54 -1.57 -8.73
CA ARG A 145 12.28 -0.15 -8.96
C ARG A 145 13.46 0.51 -9.68
N MET A 146 14.69 0.30 -9.21
CA MET A 146 15.88 0.88 -9.83
C MET A 146 16.09 0.40 -11.27
N HIS A 147 15.74 -0.85 -11.56
CA HIS A 147 15.78 -1.37 -12.92
C HIS A 147 14.78 -0.65 -13.84
N LEU A 148 13.55 -0.40 -13.36
CA LEU A 148 12.55 0.38 -14.09
C LEU A 148 12.99 1.84 -14.35
N GLU A 149 13.79 2.42 -13.45
CA GLU A 149 14.39 3.75 -13.62
C GLU A 149 15.62 3.75 -14.56
N GLY A 150 15.99 2.60 -15.14
CA GLY A 150 17.09 2.48 -16.10
C GLY A 150 18.48 2.25 -15.49
N CYS A 151 18.56 1.88 -14.21
CA CYS A 151 19.83 1.48 -13.59
C CYS A 151 20.24 0.06 -14.00
N SER A 152 21.56 -0.18 -14.05
CA SER A 152 22.11 -1.53 -14.14
C SER A 152 22.16 -2.13 -12.74
N VAL A 153 21.26 -3.07 -12.43
CA VAL A 153 21.06 -3.57 -11.06
C VAL A 153 21.60 -4.99 -10.91
N LEU A 154 22.24 -5.25 -9.78
CA LEU A 154 22.65 -6.57 -9.32
C LEU A 154 21.93 -6.91 -8.00
N LEU A 155 21.05 -7.91 -8.00
CA LEU A 155 20.38 -8.36 -6.77
C LEU A 155 21.09 -9.58 -6.19
N GLY A 156 21.77 -9.41 -5.06
CA GLY A 156 22.33 -10.52 -4.29
C GLY A 156 21.35 -10.97 -3.22
N ALA A 157 20.62 -12.06 -3.44
CA ALA A 157 19.68 -12.65 -2.48
C ALA A 157 19.49 -14.16 -2.74
N THR A 158 18.98 -14.90 -1.76
CA THR A 158 18.59 -16.30 -1.99
C THR A 158 17.31 -16.34 -2.81
N LEU A 159 17.43 -16.58 -4.12
CA LEU A 159 16.30 -16.64 -5.04
C LEU A 159 15.81 -18.09 -5.20
N THR A 160 14.52 -18.31 -4.99
CA THR A 160 13.84 -19.57 -5.35
C THR A 160 13.22 -19.48 -6.74
N ASP A 161 12.76 -20.60 -7.32
CA ASP A 161 12.10 -20.62 -8.64
C ASP A 161 10.97 -19.60 -8.75
N ARG A 162 10.21 -19.38 -7.67
CA ARG A 162 9.13 -18.38 -7.63
C ARG A 162 9.65 -16.96 -7.80
N HIS A 163 10.81 -16.64 -7.25
CA HIS A 163 11.46 -15.36 -7.45
C HIS A 163 11.95 -15.22 -8.90
N LEU A 164 12.50 -16.30 -9.48
CA LEU A 164 13.02 -16.29 -10.85
C LEU A 164 11.94 -16.03 -11.91
N HIS A 165 10.70 -16.47 -11.69
CA HIS A 165 9.61 -16.17 -12.63
C HIS A 165 9.11 -14.73 -12.56
N ALA A 166 9.28 -14.06 -11.42
CA ALA A 166 8.73 -12.73 -11.19
C ALA A 166 9.76 -11.60 -11.29
N ILE A 167 11.05 -11.93 -11.29
CA ILE A 167 12.17 -11.00 -11.44
C ILE A 167 12.73 -11.06 -12.86
N PRO A 168 13.00 -9.92 -13.54
CA PRO A 168 13.66 -9.88 -14.85
C PRO A 168 15.03 -10.57 -14.84
N ASP A 169 15.40 -11.21 -15.94
CA ASP A 169 16.69 -11.93 -16.04
C ASP A 169 17.90 -10.99 -15.90
N GLU A 170 17.72 -9.72 -16.25
CA GLU A 170 18.76 -8.69 -16.28
C GLU A 170 19.23 -8.23 -14.89
N ILE A 171 18.50 -8.57 -13.82
CA ILE A 171 18.83 -8.15 -12.44
C ILE A 171 19.23 -9.30 -11.52
N LYS A 172 19.23 -10.54 -12.04
CA LYS A 172 19.56 -11.75 -11.27
C LYS A 172 21.08 -11.90 -11.20
N ASP A 173 21.61 -12.03 -9.99
CA ASP A 173 22.88 -12.72 -9.78
C ASP A 173 22.55 -14.00 -9.02
N SER A 174 22.71 -15.15 -9.70
CA SER A 174 22.48 -16.49 -9.14
C SER A 174 23.69 -16.96 -8.35
#